data_AF-A0A8J5JIU2-F1
#
_entry.id   AF-A0A8J5JIU2-F1
#
_cell.length_a   1.000
_cell.length_b   1.000
_cell.length_c   1.000
_cell.angle_alpha   90.00
_cell.angle_beta   90.00
_cell.angle_gamma   90.00
#
_symmetry.space_group_name_H-M   'P 1'
#
loop_
_entity.id
_entity.type
_entity.pdbx_description
1 polymer ?
#
loop_
_entity_poly.entity_id
_entity_poly.type
_entity_poly.pdbx_seq_one_letter_code
_entity_poly.pdbx_strand_id
1 'polypeptide(L)'
;MDSSPMTLFGYFNERVRANLHLVVAMSPIGDTFRTRLRMFPSLINCCTIDWFTAWPDDALEMVATSLLQETKLEASLLAHCVTVCKYFHHSIDDLAHRYVTGLEKLKEAKLLITELQEELKLLQPRLVETSANTEALMIKIEQDTIQVERKQELVAADEAVANKKFADAQAIKDDCEKELAKAVPALNAATDALNTLKQDDIRVVKAMKNPPSGVKLVMEAVCVMLDLKPERKPDPNGSGKMIEDYWAPSQKLLGDMKFLQNLLHYDKENIPTKIITHVRNEFYSHPDFDPKKIRMVSMACEGLCRWVRAMVVYDQVIKIVAPKKQALEAANHELAPQNERLEEKRKELREYMFIYLQYVHESAQVL
;
A
#
# COMPACT_ATOMS: atom_id res chain seq x y z
N MET A 1 -67.61 -87.28 -9.80
CA MET A 1 -66.91 -86.38 -8.85
C MET A 1 -65.58 -87.02 -8.55
N ASP A 2 -64.46 -86.41 -8.96
CA ASP A 2 -63.13 -86.94 -8.66
C ASP A 2 -62.89 -86.92 -7.14
N SER A 3 -62.82 -88.09 -6.53
CA SER A 3 -62.63 -88.32 -5.10
C SER A 3 -61.17 -88.23 -4.68
N SER A 4 -60.42 -87.28 -5.24
CA SER A 4 -59.04 -87.07 -4.84
C SER A 4 -59.00 -86.44 -3.43
N PRO A 5 -58.06 -86.85 -2.54
CA PRO A 5 -57.91 -86.23 -1.22
C PRO A 5 -57.72 -84.71 -1.27
N MET A 6 -57.11 -84.17 -2.34
CA MET A 6 -56.95 -82.73 -2.53
C MET A 6 -58.27 -82.02 -2.80
N THR A 7 -59.17 -82.64 -3.57
CA THR A 7 -60.50 -82.09 -3.87
C THR A 7 -61.35 -82.02 -2.60
N LEU A 8 -61.28 -83.06 -1.77
CA LEU A 8 -62.00 -83.10 -0.48
C LEU A 8 -61.46 -82.06 0.52
N PHE A 9 -60.14 -81.86 0.58
CA PHE A 9 -59.54 -80.82 1.42
C PHE A 9 -59.86 -79.41 0.92
N GLY A 10 -59.90 -79.20 -0.40
CA GLY A 10 -60.39 -77.96 -1.01
C GLY A 10 -61.82 -77.66 -0.59
N TYR A 11 -62.72 -78.64 -0.71
CA TYR A 11 -64.11 -78.52 -0.28
C TYR A 11 -64.25 -78.23 1.22
N PHE A 12 -63.44 -78.88 2.06
CA PHE A 12 -63.39 -78.61 3.49
C PHE A 12 -62.96 -77.15 3.78
N ASN A 13 -61.88 -76.67 3.15
CA ASN A 13 -61.40 -75.30 3.34
C ASN A 13 -62.41 -74.24 2.86
N GLU A 14 -63.12 -74.50 1.75
CA GLU A 14 -64.20 -73.62 1.30
C GLU A 14 -65.33 -73.57 2.32
N ARG A 15 -65.73 -74.72 2.87
CA ARG A 15 -66.74 -74.79 3.93
C ARG A 15 -66.28 -74.08 5.20
N VAL A 16 -65.02 -74.19 5.59
CA VAL A 16 -64.47 -73.47 6.74
C VAL A 16 -64.44 -71.96 6.48
N ARG A 17 -63.93 -71.50 5.34
CA ARG A 17 -63.88 -70.08 4.98
C ARG A 17 -65.27 -69.44 4.89
N ALA A 18 -66.26 -70.19 4.41
CA ALA A 18 -67.63 -69.71 4.29
C ALA A 18 -68.37 -69.59 5.63
N ASN A 19 -67.97 -70.37 6.65
CA ASN A 19 -68.70 -70.46 7.91
C ASN A 19 -67.93 -69.97 9.15
N LEU A 20 -66.64 -69.65 9.03
CA LEU A 20 -65.82 -69.12 10.13
C LEU A 20 -65.61 -67.62 9.97
N HIS A 21 -66.21 -66.85 10.87
CA HIS A 21 -65.97 -65.42 11.02
C HIS A 21 -65.16 -65.13 12.29
N LEU A 22 -64.07 -64.38 12.16
CA LEU A 22 -63.21 -63.98 13.27
C LEU A 22 -63.34 -62.47 13.52
N VAL A 23 -63.56 -62.09 14.77
CA VAL A 23 -63.59 -60.69 15.21
C VAL A 23 -62.49 -60.47 16.24
N VAL A 24 -61.64 -59.47 16.02
CA VAL A 24 -60.51 -59.14 16.89
C VAL A 24 -60.67 -57.70 17.39
N ALA A 25 -60.81 -57.53 18.70
CA ALA A 25 -60.84 -56.22 19.34
C ALA A 25 -59.45 -55.84 19.83
N MET A 26 -58.96 -54.67 19.43
CA MET A 26 -57.65 -54.15 19.83
C MET A 26 -57.78 -52.70 20.29
N SER A 27 -57.07 -52.33 21.35
CA SER A 27 -56.98 -50.92 21.75
C SER A 27 -56.06 -50.17 20.78
N PRO A 28 -56.49 -49.00 20.26
CA PRO A 28 -55.66 -48.17 19.40
C PRO A 28 -54.65 -47.32 20.21
N ILE A 29 -54.73 -47.37 21.54
CA ILE A 29 -53.89 -46.58 22.45
C ILE A 29 -52.50 -47.21 22.55
N GLY A 30 -51.47 -46.43 22.23
CA GLY A 30 -50.06 -46.84 22.30
C GLY A 30 -49.53 -47.48 21.01
N ASP A 31 -48.22 -47.74 20.96
CA ASP A 31 -47.53 -48.17 19.74
C ASP A 31 -47.64 -49.68 19.44
N THR A 32 -48.14 -50.47 20.40
CA THR A 32 -48.30 -51.92 20.26
C THR A 32 -49.27 -52.28 19.14
N PHE A 33 -50.36 -51.52 18.96
CA PHE A 33 -51.31 -51.73 17.87
C PHE A 33 -50.65 -51.56 16.50
N ARG A 34 -49.95 -50.43 16.31
CA ARG A 34 -49.21 -50.14 15.07
C ARG A 34 -48.15 -51.21 14.78
N THR A 35 -47.47 -51.69 15.81
CA THR A 35 -46.44 -52.73 15.69
C THR A 35 -47.04 -54.06 15.25
N ARG A 36 -48.17 -54.48 15.84
CA ARG A 36 -48.87 -55.73 15.47
C ARG A 36 -49.42 -55.72 14.05
N LEU A 37 -49.96 -54.59 13.60
CA LEU A 37 -50.42 -54.43 12.22
C LEU A 37 -49.29 -54.57 11.18
N ARG A 38 -48.07 -54.11 11.50
CA ARG A 38 -46.90 -54.29 10.65
C ARG A 38 -46.40 -55.75 10.62
N MET A 39 -46.49 -56.44 11.76
CA MET A 39 -46.05 -57.85 11.87
C MET A 39 -47.02 -58.82 11.19
N PHE A 40 -48.32 -58.53 11.14
CA PHE A 40 -49.35 -59.40 10.57
C PHE A 40 -50.22 -58.67 9.53
N PRO A 41 -49.76 -58.55 8.26
CA PRO A 41 -50.46 -57.79 7.23
C PRO A 41 -51.87 -58.31 6.89
N SER A 42 -52.17 -59.58 7.18
CA SER A 42 -53.50 -60.17 6.97
C SER A 42 -54.60 -59.50 7.81
N LEU A 43 -54.25 -58.88 8.94
CA LEU A 43 -55.20 -58.14 9.79
C LEU A 43 -55.72 -56.85 9.14
N ILE A 44 -55.00 -56.29 8.17
CA ILE A 44 -55.46 -55.15 7.36
C ILE A 44 -56.04 -55.66 6.04
N ASN A 45 -55.36 -56.61 5.39
CA ASN A 45 -55.69 -57.01 4.03
C ASN A 45 -56.89 -57.95 3.92
N CYS A 46 -57.23 -58.67 4.99
CA CYS A 46 -58.29 -59.69 4.99
C CYS A 46 -59.40 -59.42 6.02
N CYS A 47 -59.33 -58.31 6.75
CA CYS A 47 -60.34 -57.91 7.73
C CYS A 47 -60.90 -56.53 7.41
N THR A 48 -62.13 -56.26 7.85
CA THR A 48 -62.67 -54.90 7.85
C THR A 48 -62.32 -54.24 9.18
N ILE A 49 -61.80 -53.01 9.15
CA ILE A 49 -61.46 -52.25 10.36
C ILE A 49 -62.62 -51.33 10.71
N ASP A 50 -63.11 -51.46 11.93
CA ASP A 50 -64.14 -50.58 12.49
C ASP A 50 -63.55 -49.77 13.66
N TRP A 51 -63.76 -48.46 13.65
CA TRP A 51 -63.15 -47.53 14.61
C TRP A 51 -64.16 -47.06 15.63
N PHE A 52 -63.87 -47.35 16.90
CA PHE A 52 -64.62 -46.81 18.02
C PHE A 52 -64.02 -45.45 18.41
N THR A 53 -64.80 -44.38 18.21
CA THR A 53 -64.45 -43.02 18.62
C THR A 53 -64.99 -42.72 20.02
N ALA A 54 -64.62 -41.58 20.58
CA ALA A 54 -65.22 -41.09 21.82
C ALA A 54 -66.73 -40.97 21.65
N TRP A 55 -67.46 -41.21 22.74
CA TRP A 55 -68.92 -41.18 22.73
C TRP A 55 -69.40 -39.75 22.40
N PRO A 56 -70.22 -39.57 21.35
CA PRO A 56 -70.83 -38.27 21.08
C PRO A 56 -71.89 -37.92 22.14
N ASP A 57 -72.22 -36.64 22.25
CA ASP A 57 -73.25 -36.12 23.18
C ASP A 57 -74.54 -36.93 23.14
N ASP A 58 -75.06 -37.17 21.93
CA ASP A 58 -76.32 -37.89 21.73
C ASP A 58 -76.27 -39.31 22.30
N ALA A 59 -75.12 -39.97 22.21
CA ALA A 59 -74.94 -41.33 22.72
C ALA A 59 -74.89 -41.34 24.26
N LEU A 60 -74.25 -40.34 24.87
CA LEU A 60 -74.25 -40.16 26.33
C LEU A 60 -75.67 -39.85 26.85
N GLU A 61 -76.41 -39.00 26.13
CA GLU A 61 -77.80 -38.65 26.47
C GLU A 61 -78.74 -39.86 26.36
N MET A 62 -78.61 -40.67 25.30
CA MET A 62 -79.40 -41.88 25.14
C MET A 62 -79.12 -42.91 26.23
N VAL A 63 -77.85 -43.13 26.59
CA VAL A 63 -77.49 -44.07 27.67
C VAL A 63 -78.00 -43.58 29.01
N ALA A 64 -77.80 -42.30 29.33
CA ALA A 64 -78.30 -41.71 30.56
C ALA A 64 -79.85 -41.78 30.62
N THR A 65 -80.53 -41.51 29.51
CA THR A 65 -81.99 -41.61 29.42
C THR A 65 -82.47 -43.04 29.62
N SER A 66 -81.84 -44.02 28.94
CA SER A 66 -82.21 -45.42 29.06
C SER A 66 -82.00 -45.97 30.47
N LEU A 67 -80.90 -45.60 31.15
CA LEU A 67 -80.60 -46.05 32.51
C LEU A 67 -81.48 -45.36 33.56
N LEU A 68 -81.77 -44.07 33.38
CA LEU A 68 -82.57 -43.31 34.35
C LEU A 68 -84.08 -43.54 34.17
N GLN A 69 -84.54 -44.05 33.03
CA GLN A 69 -85.96 -44.43 32.83
C GLN A 69 -86.43 -45.51 33.80
N GLU A 70 -85.54 -46.38 34.28
CA GLU A 70 -85.87 -47.39 35.30
C GLU A 70 -86.18 -46.77 36.67
N THR A 71 -85.66 -45.57 36.92
CA THR A 71 -85.99 -44.80 38.10
C THR A 71 -87.31 -44.07 37.84
N LYS A 72 -88.33 -44.30 38.68
CA LYS A 72 -89.68 -43.71 38.53
C LYS A 72 -89.70 -42.19 38.81
N LEU A 73 -88.87 -41.43 38.10
CA LEU A 73 -88.74 -39.98 38.21
C LEU A 73 -89.72 -39.27 37.27
N GLU A 74 -90.03 -38.03 37.61
CA GLU A 74 -90.79 -37.14 36.72
C GLU A 74 -89.96 -36.81 35.47
N ALA A 75 -90.62 -36.72 34.31
CA ALA A 75 -89.96 -36.49 33.02
C ALA A 75 -89.09 -35.22 32.99
N SER A 76 -89.53 -34.17 33.68
CA SER A 76 -88.79 -32.91 33.84
C SER A 76 -87.47 -33.13 34.59
N LEU A 77 -87.49 -33.88 35.70
CA LEU A 77 -86.33 -34.17 36.52
C LEU A 77 -85.35 -35.11 35.81
N LEU A 78 -85.86 -36.09 35.06
CA LEU A 78 -85.05 -37.02 34.28
C LEU A 78 -84.21 -36.28 33.23
N ALA A 79 -84.80 -35.32 32.49
CA ALA A 79 -84.09 -34.53 31.49
C ALA A 79 -82.93 -33.70 32.10
N HIS A 80 -83.12 -33.16 33.31
CA HIS A 80 -82.05 -32.45 34.01
C HIS A 80 -80.94 -33.40 34.47
N CYS A 81 -81.28 -34.57 35.01
CA CYS A 81 -80.29 -35.58 35.41
C CYS A 81 -79.44 -36.05 34.22
N VAL A 82 -80.06 -36.28 33.06
CA VAL A 82 -79.36 -36.65 31.81
C VAL A 82 -78.36 -35.56 31.41
N THR A 83 -78.78 -34.29 31.43
CA THR A 83 -77.91 -33.14 31.13
C THR A 83 -76.71 -33.08 32.08
N VAL A 84 -76.95 -33.30 33.37
CA VAL A 84 -75.92 -33.29 34.41
C VAL A 84 -74.93 -34.45 34.23
N CYS A 85 -75.40 -35.65 33.91
CA CYS A 85 -74.54 -36.80 33.60
C CYS A 85 -73.60 -36.51 32.42
N LYS A 86 -74.14 -35.96 31.32
CA LYS A 86 -73.33 -35.55 30.17
C LYS A 86 -72.28 -34.51 30.57
N TYR A 87 -72.69 -33.49 31.31
CA TYR A 87 -71.79 -32.43 31.78
C TYR A 87 -70.65 -32.99 32.63
N PHE A 88 -70.91 -33.94 33.53
CA PHE A 88 -69.86 -34.55 34.34
C PHE A 88 -68.84 -35.34 33.49
N HIS A 89 -69.29 -36.08 32.49
CA HIS A 89 -68.38 -36.82 31.62
C HIS A 89 -67.44 -35.91 30.83
N HIS A 90 -67.97 -34.84 30.22
CA HIS A 90 -67.16 -33.88 29.46
C HIS A 90 -66.27 -33.03 30.36
N SER A 91 -66.80 -32.51 31.47
CA SER A 91 -66.03 -31.64 32.36
C SER A 91 -64.85 -32.36 33.01
N ILE A 92 -64.97 -33.65 33.32
CA ILE A 92 -63.86 -34.46 33.84
C ILE A 92 -62.80 -34.66 32.75
N ASP A 93 -63.19 -34.92 31.50
CA ASP A 93 -62.26 -35.09 30.39
C ASP A 93 -61.50 -33.80 30.08
N ASP A 94 -62.21 -32.68 29.98
CA ASP A 94 -61.62 -31.34 29.79
C ASP A 94 -60.64 -30.99 30.92
N LEU A 95 -61.03 -31.26 32.18
CA LEU A 95 -60.19 -31.00 33.33
C LEU A 95 -58.94 -31.88 33.34
N ALA A 96 -59.10 -33.17 33.01
CA ALA A 96 -57.98 -34.11 32.89
C ALA A 96 -57.01 -33.68 31.80
N HIS A 97 -57.52 -33.29 30.62
CA HIS A 97 -56.71 -32.79 29.53
C HIS A 97 -55.93 -31.54 29.94
N ARG A 98 -56.62 -30.54 30.53
CA ARG A 98 -55.99 -29.31 31.02
C ARG A 98 -54.90 -29.59 32.06
N TYR A 99 -55.14 -30.54 32.96
CA TYR A 99 -54.16 -30.94 33.98
C TYR A 99 -52.92 -31.58 33.36
N VAL A 100 -53.10 -32.51 32.42
CA VAL A 100 -51.99 -33.18 31.71
C VAL A 100 -51.18 -32.17 30.92
N THR A 101 -51.82 -31.30 30.13
CA THR A 101 -51.12 -30.23 29.39
C THR A 101 -50.35 -29.30 30.33
N GLY A 102 -50.93 -28.95 31.49
CA GLY A 102 -50.26 -28.14 32.49
C GLY A 102 -48.99 -28.82 33.05
N LEU A 103 -49.07 -30.12 33.35
CA LEU A 103 -47.93 -30.91 33.80
C LEU A 103 -46.83 -31.02 32.73
N GLU A 104 -47.21 -31.20 31.46
CA GLU A 104 -46.27 -31.21 30.34
C GLU A 104 -45.53 -29.88 30.23
N LYS A 105 -46.24 -28.75 30.32
CA LYS A 105 -45.61 -27.42 30.28
C LYS A 105 -44.68 -27.16 31.46
N LEU A 106 -45.04 -27.60 32.66
CA LEU A 106 -44.15 -27.51 33.82
C LEU A 106 -42.89 -28.36 33.64
N LYS A 107 -43.01 -29.54 33.02
CA LYS A 107 -41.88 -30.41 32.71
C LYS A 107 -40.96 -29.78 31.66
N GLU A 108 -41.51 -29.23 30.59
CA GLU A 108 -40.77 -28.49 29.56
C GLU A 108 -40.00 -27.31 30.17
N ALA A 109 -40.68 -26.47 30.94
CA ALA A 109 -40.05 -25.31 31.60
C ALA A 109 -38.91 -25.73 32.54
N LYS A 110 -39.08 -26.83 33.29
CA LYS A 110 -38.03 -27.36 34.16
C LYS A 110 -36.79 -27.80 33.38
N LEU A 111 -36.97 -28.47 32.24
CA LEU A 111 -35.85 -28.87 31.39
C LEU A 111 -35.10 -27.65 30.85
N LEU A 112 -35.82 -26.65 30.34
CA LEU A 112 -35.23 -25.41 29.83
C LEU A 112 -34.46 -24.64 30.92
N ILE A 113 -35.01 -24.51 32.13
CA ILE A 113 -34.32 -23.86 33.24
C ILE A 113 -33.03 -24.59 33.59
N THR A 114 -33.03 -25.93 33.53
CA THR A 114 -31.83 -26.73 33.81
C THR A 114 -30.76 -26.48 32.74
N GLU A 115 -31.14 -26.45 31.46
CA GLU A 115 -30.23 -26.14 30.35
C GLU A 115 -29.63 -24.73 30.49
N LEU A 116 -30.46 -23.71 30.72
CA LEU A 116 -30.00 -22.32 30.92
C LEU A 116 -29.08 -22.16 32.13
N GLN A 117 -29.31 -22.92 33.21
CA GLN A 117 -28.43 -22.91 34.39
C GLN A 117 -27.06 -23.51 34.09
N GLU A 118 -26.99 -24.59 33.32
CA GLU A 118 -25.70 -25.17 32.91
C GLU A 118 -24.96 -24.26 31.93
N GLU A 119 -25.65 -23.63 30.97
CA GLU A 119 -25.05 -22.62 30.09
C GLU A 119 -24.47 -21.44 30.87
N LEU A 120 -25.22 -20.91 31.85
CA LEU A 120 -24.73 -19.83 32.71
C LEU A 120 -23.47 -20.23 33.49
N LYS A 121 -23.44 -21.42 34.08
CA LYS A 121 -22.25 -21.93 34.80
C LYS A 121 -21.03 -22.03 33.90
N LEU A 122 -21.20 -22.39 32.63
CA LEU A 122 -20.12 -22.50 31.65
C LEU A 122 -19.65 -21.13 31.13
N LEU A 123 -20.59 -20.20 30.90
CA LEU A 123 -20.29 -18.89 30.33
C LEU A 123 -19.70 -17.91 31.34
N GLN A 124 -20.09 -18.01 32.62
CA GLN A 124 -19.63 -17.11 33.68
C GLN A 124 -18.09 -17.07 33.84
N PRO A 125 -17.35 -18.20 33.94
CA PRO A 125 -15.89 -18.15 34.03
C PRO A 125 -15.25 -17.60 32.76
N ARG A 126 -15.81 -17.93 31.58
CA ARG A 126 -15.32 -17.42 30.29
C ARG A 126 -15.44 -15.89 30.22
N LEU A 127 -16.54 -15.31 30.70
CA LEU A 127 -16.73 -13.86 30.76
C LEU A 127 -15.68 -13.17 31.62
N VAL A 128 -15.37 -13.74 32.80
CA VAL A 128 -14.35 -13.20 33.71
C VAL A 128 -12.96 -13.28 33.08
N GLU A 129 -12.62 -14.41 32.47
CA GLU A 129 -11.35 -14.59 31.75
C GLU A 129 -11.22 -13.60 30.59
N THR A 130 -12.25 -13.46 29.74
CA THR A 130 -12.24 -12.51 28.63
C THR A 130 -12.13 -11.08 29.13
N SER A 131 -12.84 -10.71 30.21
CA SER A 131 -12.75 -9.38 30.82
C SER A 131 -11.34 -9.06 31.33
N ALA A 132 -10.69 -10.01 32.00
CA ALA A 132 -9.32 -9.85 32.50
C ALA A 132 -8.31 -9.73 31.35
N ASN A 133 -8.49 -10.52 30.29
CA ASN A 133 -7.66 -10.43 29.09
C ASN A 133 -7.83 -9.08 28.38
N THR A 134 -9.07 -8.60 28.24
CA THR A 134 -9.39 -7.27 27.70
C THR A 134 -8.71 -6.15 28.48
N GLU A 135 -8.77 -6.19 29.81
CA GLU A 135 -8.12 -5.19 30.67
C GLU A 135 -6.59 -5.21 30.50
N ALA A 136 -5.98 -6.40 30.46
CA ALA A 136 -4.55 -6.54 30.22
C ALA A 136 -4.12 -6.05 28.83
N LEU A 137 -4.93 -6.32 27.79
CA LEU A 137 -4.69 -5.82 26.43
C LEU A 137 -4.75 -4.29 26.38
N MET A 138 -5.74 -3.66 27.03
CA MET A 138 -5.85 -2.19 27.09
C MET A 138 -4.62 -1.54 27.72
N ILE A 139 -4.15 -2.07 28.85
CA ILE A 139 -2.93 -1.56 29.52
C ILE A 139 -1.72 -1.67 28.60
N LYS A 140 -1.58 -2.78 27.88
CA LYS A 140 -0.46 -2.97 26.94
C LYS A 140 -0.54 -2.03 25.74
N ILE A 141 -1.73 -1.82 25.17
CA ILE A 141 -1.93 -0.85 24.08
C ILE A 141 -1.55 0.56 24.53
N GLU A 142 -1.94 0.97 25.73
CA GLU A 142 -1.58 2.29 26.28
C GLU A 142 -0.05 2.44 26.43
N GLN A 143 0.62 1.42 26.98
CA GLN A 143 2.09 1.42 27.10
C GLN A 143 2.78 1.46 25.73
N ASP A 144 2.33 0.65 24.78
CA ASP A 144 2.90 0.60 23.43
C ASP A 144 2.63 1.91 22.66
N THR A 145 1.49 2.57 22.87
CA THR A 145 1.17 3.90 22.32
C THR A 145 2.24 4.92 22.72
N ILE A 146 2.57 4.99 24.01
CA ILE A 146 3.61 5.90 24.53
C ILE A 146 4.98 5.58 23.91
N GLN A 147 5.29 4.30 23.67
CA GLN A 147 6.54 3.91 23.01
C GLN A 147 6.58 4.34 21.54
N VAL A 148 5.48 4.18 20.81
CA VAL A 148 5.36 4.63 19.41
C VAL A 148 5.57 6.14 19.34
N GLU A 149 4.87 6.92 20.17
CA GLU A 149 4.99 8.38 20.19
C GLU A 149 6.42 8.83 20.48
N ARG A 150 7.09 8.24 21.49
CA ARG A 150 8.49 8.55 21.79
C ARG A 150 9.43 8.25 20.62
N LYS A 151 9.25 7.11 19.94
CA LYS A 151 10.06 6.77 18.76
C LYS A 151 9.78 7.73 17.59
N GLN A 152 8.52 8.10 17.37
CA GLN A 152 8.15 9.08 16.35
C GLN A 152 8.77 10.45 16.61
N GLU A 153 8.75 10.92 17.85
CA GLU A 153 9.34 12.21 18.23
C GLU A 153 10.86 12.23 18.00
N LEU A 154 11.56 11.15 18.37
CA LEU A 154 13.00 11.02 18.13
C LEU A 154 13.33 11.03 16.64
N VAL A 155 12.60 10.27 15.82
CA VAL A 155 12.81 10.25 14.36
C VAL A 155 12.49 11.63 13.77
N ALA A 156 11.40 12.28 14.18
CA ALA A 156 11.03 13.61 13.69
C ALA A 156 12.09 14.68 14.04
N ALA A 157 12.70 14.61 15.23
CA ALA A 157 13.78 15.51 15.62
C ALA A 157 15.02 15.31 14.74
N ASP A 158 15.42 14.06 14.47
CA ASP A 158 16.53 13.73 13.58
C ASP A 158 16.26 14.17 12.13
N GLU A 159 15.02 13.99 11.65
CA GLU A 159 14.57 14.46 10.34
C GLU A 159 14.67 15.98 10.21
N ALA A 160 14.27 16.73 11.24
CA ALA A 160 14.36 18.19 11.22
C ALA A 160 15.82 18.67 11.09
N VAL A 161 16.76 18.01 11.79
CA VAL A 161 18.19 18.30 11.69
C VAL A 161 18.72 17.96 10.29
N ALA A 162 18.39 16.77 9.77
CA ALA A 162 18.80 16.34 8.44
C ALA A 162 18.25 17.26 7.33
N ASN A 163 16.98 17.64 7.41
CA ASN A 163 16.32 18.56 6.46
C ASN A 163 16.98 19.94 6.46
N LYS A 164 17.36 20.46 7.63
CA LYS A 164 18.09 21.72 7.71
C LYS A 164 19.44 21.64 7.01
N LYS A 165 20.23 20.60 7.29
CA LYS A 165 21.53 20.39 6.64
C LYS A 165 21.39 20.15 5.13
N PHE A 166 20.34 19.45 4.69
CA PHE A 166 20.02 19.29 3.28
C PHE A 166 19.69 20.63 2.61
N ALA A 167 18.88 21.47 3.25
CA ALA A 167 18.57 22.80 2.76
C ALA A 167 19.83 23.68 2.64
N ASP A 168 20.74 23.60 3.62
CA ASP A 168 22.02 24.31 3.59
C ASP A 168 22.91 23.82 2.43
N ALA A 169 23.02 22.50 2.24
CA ALA A 169 23.78 21.92 1.11
C ALA A 169 23.16 22.29 -0.25
N GLN A 170 21.83 22.27 -0.35
CA GLN A 170 21.10 22.67 -1.55
C GLN A 170 21.32 24.16 -1.86
N ALA A 171 21.29 25.03 -0.85
CA ALA A 171 21.57 26.45 -1.03
C ALA A 171 23.01 26.70 -1.53
N ILE A 172 24.00 25.95 -1.02
CA ILE A 172 25.40 26.02 -1.51
C ILE A 172 25.47 25.56 -2.97
N LYS A 173 24.74 24.50 -3.33
CA LYS A 173 24.68 24.00 -4.71
C LYS A 173 24.05 25.03 -5.66
N ASP A 174 22.91 25.59 -5.29
CA ASP A 174 22.21 26.59 -6.11
C ASP A 174 23.08 27.84 -6.33
N ASP A 175 23.79 28.28 -5.28
CA ASP A 175 24.78 29.34 -5.36
C ASP A 175 25.94 28.99 -6.30
N CYS A 176 26.47 27.77 -6.23
CA CYS A 176 27.53 27.30 -7.14
C CYS A 176 27.07 27.36 -8.60
N GLU A 177 25.88 26.82 -8.87
CA GLU A 177 25.30 26.78 -10.22
C GLU A 177 25.04 28.19 -10.77
N LYS A 178 24.55 29.09 -9.91
CA LYS A 178 24.35 30.51 -10.26
C LYS A 178 25.65 31.22 -10.62
N GLU A 179 26.72 31.00 -9.87
CA GLU A 179 28.02 31.60 -10.17
C GLU A 179 28.64 30.98 -11.43
N LEU A 180 28.56 29.65 -11.60
CA LEU A 180 29.00 28.96 -12.82
C LEU A 180 28.25 29.44 -14.06
N ALA A 181 26.94 29.69 -13.95
CA ALA A 181 26.11 30.19 -15.04
C ALA A 181 26.57 31.55 -15.59
N LYS A 182 27.39 32.32 -14.84
CA LYS A 182 27.99 33.56 -15.34
C LYS A 182 29.12 33.31 -16.36
N ALA A 183 29.83 32.18 -16.26
CA ALA A 183 30.97 31.86 -17.14
C ALA A 183 30.65 30.82 -18.22
N VAL A 184 29.70 29.90 -17.98
CA VAL A 184 29.33 28.83 -18.92
C VAL A 184 28.91 29.36 -20.30
N PRO A 185 28.08 30.42 -20.43
CA PRO A 185 27.69 30.96 -21.74
C PRO A 185 28.90 31.52 -22.52
N ALA A 186 29.83 32.18 -21.82
CA ALA A 186 31.04 32.73 -22.43
C ALA A 186 31.98 31.62 -22.92
N LEU A 187 32.13 30.53 -22.16
CA LEU A 187 32.90 29.36 -22.55
C LEU A 187 32.29 28.60 -23.74
N ASN A 188 30.97 28.41 -23.74
CA ASN A 188 30.28 27.74 -24.85
C ASN A 188 30.41 28.59 -26.12
N ALA A 189 30.16 29.90 -26.04
CA ALA A 189 30.33 30.80 -27.18
C ALA A 189 31.76 30.86 -27.71
N ALA A 190 32.77 30.70 -26.84
CA ALA A 190 34.16 30.58 -27.23
C ALA A 190 34.46 29.25 -27.94
N THR A 191 33.98 28.15 -27.36
CA THR A 191 34.12 26.79 -27.93
C THR A 191 33.47 26.69 -29.30
N ASP A 192 32.25 27.23 -29.44
CA ASP A 192 31.52 27.27 -30.70
C ASP A 192 32.28 28.11 -31.74
N ALA A 193 32.81 29.28 -31.35
CA ALA A 193 33.61 30.11 -32.24
C ALA A 193 34.91 29.40 -32.68
N LEU A 194 35.56 28.65 -31.79
CA LEU A 194 36.73 27.82 -32.14
C LEU A 194 36.37 26.67 -33.09
N ASN A 195 35.19 26.06 -32.95
CA ASN A 195 34.73 25.00 -33.84
C ASN A 195 34.33 25.50 -35.23
N THR A 196 34.03 26.80 -35.38
CA THR A 196 33.74 27.42 -36.69
C THR A 196 34.99 27.79 -37.49
N LEU A 197 36.17 27.83 -36.84
CA LEU A 197 37.45 28.17 -37.47
C LEU A 197 37.98 27.01 -38.31
N LYS A 198 38.19 27.26 -39.62
CA LYS A 198 38.76 26.25 -40.53
C LYS A 198 40.28 26.39 -40.64
N GLN A 199 40.94 25.33 -41.07
CA GLN A 199 42.40 25.32 -41.26
C GLN A 199 42.87 26.36 -42.28
N ASP A 200 42.05 26.69 -43.29
CA ASP A 200 42.37 27.72 -44.28
C ASP A 200 42.41 29.13 -43.68
N ASP A 201 41.51 29.43 -42.73
CA ASP A 201 41.49 30.71 -42.02
C ASP A 201 42.79 30.92 -41.20
N ILE A 202 43.30 29.84 -40.61
CA ILE A 202 44.57 29.82 -39.85
C ILE A 202 45.76 30.05 -40.79
N ARG A 203 45.74 29.45 -42.00
CA ARG A 203 46.79 29.64 -43.00
C ARG A 203 46.86 31.09 -43.48
N VAL A 204 45.70 31.76 -43.65
CA VAL A 204 45.62 33.18 -44.03
C VAL A 204 46.25 34.08 -42.97
N VAL A 205 45.94 33.87 -41.69
CA VAL A 205 46.52 34.66 -40.60
C VAL A 205 48.03 34.44 -40.49
N LYS A 206 48.53 33.21 -40.70
CA LYS A 206 49.96 32.88 -40.66
C LYS A 206 50.76 33.54 -41.80
N ALA A 207 50.17 33.69 -42.99
CA ALA A 207 50.83 34.22 -44.18
C ALA A 207 50.98 35.75 -44.18
N MET A 208 50.43 36.47 -43.19
CA MET A 208 50.51 37.92 -43.11
C MET A 208 51.94 38.39 -42.79
N LYS A 209 52.54 39.17 -43.70
CA LYS A 209 53.88 39.77 -43.49
C LYS A 209 53.86 40.92 -42.48
N ASN A 210 52.83 41.75 -42.51
CA ASN A 210 52.59 42.88 -41.61
C ASN A 210 51.15 42.81 -41.07
N PRO A 211 50.88 42.05 -40.00
CA PRO A 211 49.53 41.92 -39.47
C PRO A 211 49.02 43.24 -38.85
N PRO A 212 47.72 43.55 -38.96
CA PRO A 212 47.09 44.69 -38.28
C PRO A 212 47.28 44.62 -36.76
N SER A 213 47.23 45.78 -36.09
CA SER A 213 47.41 45.89 -34.63
C SER A 213 46.48 44.97 -33.84
N GLY A 214 45.20 44.86 -34.22
CA GLY A 214 44.24 43.96 -33.58
C GLY A 214 44.58 42.47 -33.72
N VAL A 215 45.15 42.06 -34.85
CA VAL A 215 45.57 40.65 -35.07
C VAL A 215 46.83 40.33 -34.27
N LYS A 216 47.79 41.27 -34.20
CA LYS A 216 48.98 41.13 -33.34
C LYS A 216 48.58 40.96 -31.88
N LEU A 217 47.68 41.81 -31.39
CA LEU A 217 47.26 41.84 -29.99
C LEU A 217 46.50 40.56 -29.57
N VAL A 218 45.71 39.96 -30.47
CA VAL A 218 45.05 38.66 -30.23
C VAL A 218 46.04 37.50 -30.22
N MET A 219 46.98 37.48 -31.17
CA MET A 219 47.96 36.40 -31.25
C MET A 219 48.97 36.45 -30.10
N GLU A 220 49.31 37.65 -29.64
CA GLU A 220 50.12 37.88 -28.45
C GLU A 220 49.40 37.37 -27.19
N ALA A 221 48.12 37.70 -27.01
CA ALA A 221 47.33 37.21 -25.88
C ALA A 221 47.20 35.67 -25.87
N VAL A 222 47.06 35.03 -27.04
CA VAL A 222 47.04 33.57 -27.15
C VAL A 222 48.41 32.94 -26.85
N CYS A 223 49.50 33.57 -27.29
CA CYS A 223 50.86 33.11 -26.97
C CYS A 223 51.17 33.21 -25.47
N VAL A 224 50.70 34.27 -24.81
CA VAL A 224 50.82 34.45 -23.36
C VAL A 224 50.01 33.38 -22.62
N MET A 225 48.78 33.09 -23.04
CA MET A 225 47.94 32.04 -22.43
C MET A 225 48.57 30.64 -22.51
N LEU A 226 49.40 30.38 -23.52
CA LEU A 226 50.12 29.12 -23.73
C LEU A 226 51.55 29.13 -23.18
N ASP A 227 51.94 30.16 -22.43
CA ASP A 227 53.28 30.32 -21.82
C ASP A 227 54.44 30.28 -22.85
N LEU A 228 54.22 30.87 -24.03
CA LEU A 228 55.25 30.96 -25.07
C LEU A 228 56.13 32.21 -24.86
N LYS A 229 57.45 32.00 -24.85
CA LYS A 229 58.43 33.08 -24.68
C LYS A 229 58.50 33.98 -25.92
N PRO A 230 58.56 35.32 -25.76
CA PRO A 230 58.72 36.24 -26.88
C PRO A 230 60.11 36.14 -27.51
N GLU A 231 60.21 36.45 -28.80
CA GLU A 231 61.50 36.63 -29.47
C GLU A 231 61.94 38.10 -29.35
N ARG A 232 63.17 38.36 -28.89
CA ARG A 232 63.68 39.73 -28.74
C ARG A 232 64.21 40.23 -30.08
N LYS A 233 63.56 41.24 -30.65
CA LYS A 233 63.99 41.87 -31.92
C LYS A 233 64.27 43.37 -31.73
N PRO A 234 65.22 43.94 -32.50
CA PRO A 234 65.43 45.39 -32.54
C PRO A 234 64.18 46.09 -33.09
N ASP A 235 63.78 47.21 -32.50
CA ASP A 235 62.62 48.01 -32.91
C ASP A 235 62.65 48.37 -34.42
N PRO A 236 61.60 48.03 -35.20
CA PRO A 236 61.50 48.40 -36.61
C PRO A 236 61.48 49.92 -36.87
N ASN A 237 61.23 50.76 -35.85
CA ASN A 237 61.23 52.22 -35.95
C ASN A 237 62.59 52.89 -35.60
N GLY A 238 63.65 52.11 -35.41
CA GLY A 238 65.02 52.64 -35.27
C GLY A 238 65.35 53.26 -33.91
N SER A 239 64.56 53.01 -32.86
CA SER A 239 64.80 53.57 -31.51
C SER A 239 65.91 52.87 -30.69
N GLY A 240 66.53 51.82 -31.23
CA GLY A 240 67.58 51.04 -30.56
C GLY A 240 67.13 50.20 -29.36
N LYS A 241 65.82 50.18 -29.04
CA LYS A 241 65.23 49.35 -27.98
C LYS A 241 64.92 47.94 -28.48
N MET A 242 65.18 46.94 -27.64
CA MET A 242 64.80 45.53 -27.90
C MET A 242 63.33 45.36 -27.51
N ILE A 243 62.47 45.08 -28.50
CA ILE A 243 61.04 44.84 -28.28
C ILE A 243 60.82 43.32 -28.17
N GLU A 244 59.95 42.93 -27.26
CA GLU A 244 59.46 41.55 -27.13
C GLU A 244 58.43 41.30 -28.25
N ASP A 245 58.84 40.58 -29.29
CA ASP A 245 58.00 40.26 -30.45
C ASP A 245 57.38 38.86 -30.26
N TYR A 246 56.07 38.85 -30.01
CA TYR A 246 55.30 37.61 -29.92
C TYR A 246 54.87 37.08 -31.29
N TRP A 247 54.99 37.85 -32.39
CA TRP A 247 54.48 37.46 -33.71
C TRP A 247 55.20 36.23 -34.30
N ALA A 248 56.53 36.16 -34.20
CA ALA A 248 57.28 35.01 -34.69
C ALA A 248 56.97 33.69 -33.93
N PRO A 249 56.87 33.70 -32.59
CA PRO A 249 56.29 32.59 -31.82
C PRO A 249 54.85 32.25 -32.23
N SER A 250 53.98 33.24 -32.47
CA SER A 250 52.60 33.04 -32.93
C SER A 250 52.52 32.34 -34.29
N GLN A 251 53.41 32.66 -35.24
CA GLN A 251 53.44 32.02 -36.55
C GLN A 251 53.87 30.54 -36.49
N LYS A 252 54.74 30.19 -35.54
CA LYS A 252 55.12 28.80 -35.24
C LYS A 252 53.92 28.04 -34.64
N LEU A 253 53.22 28.67 -33.69
CA LEU A 253 52.02 28.12 -33.06
C LEU A 253 50.87 27.87 -34.06
N LEU A 254 50.59 28.82 -34.95
CA LEU A 254 49.59 28.65 -36.03
C LEU A 254 49.99 27.59 -37.07
N GLY A 255 51.24 27.13 -37.05
CA GLY A 255 51.72 26.02 -37.87
C GLY A 255 51.44 24.64 -37.30
N ASP A 256 51.08 24.54 -36.02
CA ASP A 256 50.77 23.27 -35.37
C ASP A 256 49.38 22.78 -35.83
N MET A 257 49.34 21.55 -36.35
CA MET A 257 48.10 20.88 -36.77
C MET A 257 47.15 20.64 -35.59
N LYS A 258 47.69 20.57 -34.36
CA LYS A 258 46.91 20.37 -33.12
C LYS A 258 46.52 21.67 -32.42
N PHE A 259 46.87 22.84 -32.98
CA PHE A 259 46.64 24.15 -32.35
C PHE A 259 45.21 24.33 -31.81
N LEU A 260 44.18 24.10 -32.62
CA LEU A 260 42.78 24.22 -32.18
C LEU A 260 42.41 23.19 -31.11
N GLN A 261 42.90 21.94 -31.23
CA GLN A 261 42.65 20.93 -30.21
C GLN A 261 43.31 21.27 -28.88
N ASN A 262 44.50 21.89 -28.90
CA ASN A 262 45.19 22.35 -27.70
C ASN A 262 44.42 23.47 -26.99
N LEU A 263 43.74 24.36 -27.74
CA LEU A 263 42.88 25.40 -27.17
C LEU A 263 41.56 24.85 -26.60
N LEU A 264 40.99 23.81 -27.22
CA LEU A 264 39.78 23.14 -26.75
C LEU A 264 40.01 22.32 -25.48
N HIS A 265 41.17 21.64 -25.38
CA HIS A 265 41.55 20.83 -24.22
C HIS A 265 42.42 21.59 -23.20
N TYR A 266 42.46 22.93 -23.30
CA TYR A 266 43.24 23.75 -22.37
C TYR A 266 42.73 23.58 -20.94
N ASP A 267 43.67 23.43 -20.00
CA ASP A 267 43.36 23.32 -18.58
C ASP A 267 42.93 24.68 -18.00
N LYS A 268 41.65 24.97 -18.18
CA LYS A 268 40.97 26.15 -17.68
C LYS A 268 40.82 26.17 -16.15
N GLU A 269 41.02 25.05 -15.46
CA GLU A 269 40.86 24.96 -14.00
C GLU A 269 42.17 25.31 -13.26
N ASN A 270 43.33 25.19 -13.92
CA ASN A 270 44.64 25.44 -13.31
C ASN A 270 45.50 26.42 -14.12
N ILE A 271 45.00 27.63 -14.32
CA ILE A 271 45.75 28.69 -15.03
C ILE A 271 46.72 29.38 -14.05
N PRO A 272 48.03 29.44 -14.34
CA PRO A 272 48.99 30.15 -13.50
C PRO A 272 48.60 31.62 -13.30
N THR A 273 48.63 32.09 -12.05
CA THR A 273 48.22 33.47 -11.68
C THR A 273 49.01 34.54 -12.44
N LYS A 274 50.28 34.26 -12.78
CA LYS A 274 51.13 35.16 -13.57
C LYS A 274 50.54 35.41 -14.97
N ILE A 275 50.12 34.34 -15.65
CA ILE A 275 49.58 34.38 -17.01
C ILE A 275 48.25 35.14 -17.02
N ILE A 276 47.31 34.78 -16.15
CA ILE A 276 45.97 35.39 -16.17
C ILE A 276 45.98 36.86 -15.74
N THR A 277 46.90 37.24 -14.84
CA THR A 277 47.05 38.65 -14.40
C THR A 277 47.63 39.49 -15.52
N HIS A 278 48.63 38.98 -16.23
CA HIS A 278 49.20 39.65 -17.40
C HIS A 278 48.16 39.81 -18.51
N VAL A 279 47.40 38.74 -18.82
CA VAL A 279 46.32 38.79 -19.81
C VAL A 279 45.22 39.78 -19.43
N ARG A 280 44.86 39.87 -18.14
CA ARG A 280 43.82 40.79 -17.64
C ARG A 280 44.26 42.26 -17.74
N ASN A 281 45.48 42.56 -17.33
CA ASN A 281 45.97 43.93 -17.24
C ASN A 281 46.30 44.50 -18.62
N GLU A 282 46.99 43.73 -19.46
CA GLU A 282 47.50 44.23 -20.74
C GLU A 282 46.50 44.08 -21.90
N PHE A 283 45.67 43.03 -21.90
CA PHE A 283 44.82 42.69 -23.04
C PHE A 283 43.32 42.86 -22.75
N TYR A 284 42.80 42.25 -21.67
CA TYR A 284 41.36 42.29 -21.36
C TYR A 284 40.84 43.72 -21.12
N SER A 285 41.68 44.58 -20.54
CA SER A 285 41.34 45.99 -20.25
C SER A 285 41.57 46.91 -21.46
N HIS A 286 42.18 46.42 -22.54
CA HIS A 286 42.52 47.22 -23.71
C HIS A 286 41.27 47.51 -24.56
N PRO A 287 40.96 48.79 -24.90
CA PRO A 287 39.77 49.15 -25.67
C PRO A 287 39.64 48.49 -27.05
N ASP A 288 40.77 48.09 -27.65
CA ASP A 288 40.80 47.43 -28.96
C ASP A 288 40.71 45.89 -28.88
N PHE A 289 40.71 45.31 -27.68
CA PHE A 289 40.56 43.87 -27.47
C PHE A 289 39.08 43.47 -27.30
N ASP A 290 38.26 43.88 -28.26
CA ASP A 290 36.84 43.55 -28.35
C ASP A 290 36.56 42.61 -29.53
N PRO A 291 35.94 41.43 -29.31
CA PRO A 291 35.52 40.54 -30.38
C PRO A 291 34.78 41.23 -31.53
N LYS A 292 33.94 42.23 -31.24
CA LYS A 292 33.19 42.96 -32.28
C LYS A 292 34.10 43.83 -33.15
N LYS A 293 35.12 44.45 -32.58
CA LYS A 293 36.11 45.26 -33.31
C LYS A 293 37.08 44.37 -34.09
N ILE A 294 37.53 43.27 -33.47
CA ILE A 294 38.45 42.33 -34.09
C ILE A 294 37.80 41.61 -35.27
N ARG A 295 36.49 41.33 -35.21
CA ARG A 295 35.72 40.78 -36.33
C ARG A 295 35.82 41.62 -37.61
N MET A 296 35.87 42.94 -37.48
CA MET A 296 35.99 43.86 -38.62
C MET A 296 37.36 43.76 -39.32
N VAL A 297 38.37 43.26 -38.61
CA VAL A 297 39.75 43.12 -39.10
C VAL A 297 40.04 41.68 -39.54
N SER A 298 39.56 40.70 -38.79
CA SER A 298 39.70 39.28 -39.10
C SER A 298 38.63 38.45 -38.37
N MET A 299 37.78 37.77 -39.13
CA MET A 299 36.80 36.83 -38.58
C MET A 299 37.47 35.66 -37.84
N ALA A 300 38.65 35.22 -38.32
CA ALA A 300 39.40 34.15 -37.68
C ALA A 300 39.92 34.54 -36.28
N CYS A 301 40.33 35.80 -36.12
CA CYS A 301 40.84 36.31 -34.84
C CYS A 301 39.72 36.64 -33.84
N GLU A 302 38.46 36.78 -34.29
CA GLU A 302 37.31 36.96 -33.40
C GLU A 302 37.13 35.77 -32.47
N GLY A 303 37.18 34.54 -32.99
CA GLY A 303 37.00 33.33 -32.20
C GLY A 303 38.09 33.14 -31.14
N LEU A 304 39.34 33.45 -31.50
CA LEU A 304 40.48 33.44 -30.57
C LEU A 304 40.35 34.52 -29.49
N CYS A 305 39.87 35.72 -29.84
CA CYS A 305 39.61 36.77 -28.86
C CYS A 305 38.50 36.40 -27.88
N ARG A 306 37.39 35.82 -28.37
CA ARG A 306 36.30 35.32 -27.51
C ARG A 306 36.80 34.25 -26.56
N TRP A 307 37.65 33.35 -27.02
CA TRP A 307 38.27 32.32 -26.18
C TRP A 307 39.13 32.89 -25.06
N VAL A 308 40.06 33.82 -25.36
CA VAL A 308 40.89 34.44 -24.31
C VAL A 308 40.02 35.17 -23.27
N ARG A 309 38.99 35.90 -23.71
CA ARG A 309 38.07 36.60 -22.80
C ARG A 309 37.24 35.63 -21.95
N ALA A 310 36.79 34.51 -22.53
CA ALA A 310 36.06 33.49 -21.81
C ALA A 310 36.94 32.81 -20.73
N MET A 311 38.23 32.59 -21.00
CA MET A 311 39.17 32.05 -20.02
C MET A 311 39.41 33.00 -18.84
N VAL A 312 39.47 34.32 -19.08
CA VAL A 312 39.58 35.33 -18.00
C VAL A 312 38.34 35.36 -17.11
N VAL A 313 37.14 35.28 -17.72
CA VAL A 313 35.87 35.26 -16.97
C VAL A 313 35.73 33.95 -16.20
N TYR A 314 36.13 32.82 -16.79
CA TYR A 314 36.09 31.52 -16.13
C TYR A 314 37.07 31.43 -14.95
N ASP A 315 38.31 31.95 -15.07
CA ASP A 315 39.28 32.02 -13.96
C ASP A 315 38.74 32.81 -12.75
N GLN A 316 37.98 33.88 -12.99
CA GLN A 316 37.35 34.65 -11.92
C GLN A 316 36.25 33.85 -11.21
N VAL A 317 35.41 33.17 -11.99
CA VAL A 317 34.30 32.38 -11.46
C VAL A 317 34.80 31.12 -10.74
N ILE A 318 35.78 30.41 -11.29
CA ILE A 318 36.30 29.18 -10.69
C ILE A 318 36.97 29.44 -9.34
N LYS A 319 37.59 30.60 -9.13
CA LYS A 319 38.13 31.01 -7.82
C LYS A 319 37.04 31.18 -6.74
N ILE A 320 35.82 31.52 -7.14
CA ILE A 320 34.66 31.65 -6.24
C ILE A 320 33.95 30.31 -6.07
N VAL A 321 33.85 29.52 -7.14
CA VAL A 321 33.12 28.25 -7.17
C VAL A 321 33.93 27.10 -6.57
N ALA A 322 35.25 27.03 -6.78
CA ALA A 322 36.11 25.96 -6.26
C ALA A 322 35.97 25.74 -4.74
N PRO A 323 36.05 26.77 -3.87
CA PRO A 323 35.84 26.57 -2.43
C PRO A 323 34.40 26.15 -2.10
N LYS A 324 33.40 26.67 -2.83
CA LYS A 324 31.99 26.28 -2.63
C LYS A 324 31.73 24.83 -3.06
N LYS A 325 32.39 24.35 -4.13
CA LYS A 325 32.33 22.96 -4.59
C LYS A 325 32.95 21.99 -3.58
N GLN A 326 34.10 22.35 -3.00
CA GLN A 326 34.72 21.59 -1.91
C GLN A 326 33.85 21.59 -0.65
N ALA A 327 33.25 22.74 -0.29
CA ALA A 327 32.33 22.82 0.83
C ALA A 327 31.06 21.97 0.61
N LEU A 328 30.52 21.96 -0.61
CA LEU A 328 29.40 21.11 -0.99
C LEU A 328 29.75 19.62 -0.90
N GLU A 329 30.93 19.23 -1.37
CA GLU A 329 31.41 17.85 -1.30
C GLU A 329 31.61 17.40 0.15
N ALA A 330 32.19 18.25 1.00
CA ALA A 330 32.33 17.99 2.43
C ALA A 330 30.96 17.86 3.13
N ALA A 331 30.01 18.75 2.82
CA ALA A 331 28.65 18.71 3.36
C ALA A 331 27.91 17.42 2.93
N ASN A 332 28.01 17.03 1.65
CA ASN A 332 27.43 15.79 1.15
C ASN A 332 28.05 14.55 1.80
N HIS A 333 29.37 14.56 2.03
CA HIS A 333 30.06 13.48 2.72
C HIS A 333 29.63 13.36 4.19
N GLU A 334 29.38 14.47 4.89
CA GLU A 334 28.85 14.42 6.27
C GLU A 334 27.38 13.97 6.32
N LEU A 335 26.59 14.37 5.32
CA LEU A 335 25.16 14.04 5.21
C LEU A 335 24.93 12.56 4.86
N ALA A 336 25.80 11.93 4.07
CA ALA A 336 25.65 10.55 3.62
C ALA A 336 25.40 9.54 4.78
N PRO A 337 26.29 9.43 5.80
CA PRO A 337 26.06 8.50 6.90
C PRO A 337 24.90 8.92 7.81
N GLN A 338 24.57 10.22 7.88
CA GLN A 338 23.41 10.70 8.65
C GLN A 338 22.09 10.28 7.97
N ASN A 339 22.02 10.37 6.65
CA ASN A 339 20.86 9.94 5.86
C ASN A 339 20.68 8.42 5.92
N GLU A 340 21.76 7.64 5.86
CA GLU A 340 21.69 6.18 5.97
C GLU A 340 21.14 5.75 7.33
N ARG A 341 21.65 6.33 8.43
CA ARG A 341 21.14 6.10 9.79
C ARG A 341 19.69 6.54 9.95
N LEU A 342 19.30 7.67 9.35
CA LEU A 342 17.93 8.16 9.39
C LEU A 342 16.99 7.21 8.66
N GLU A 343 17.39 6.67 7.52
CA GLU A 343 16.57 5.71 6.77
C GLU A 343 16.43 4.38 7.50
N GLU A 344 17.48 3.93 8.19
CA GLU A 344 17.41 2.77 9.09
C GLU A 344 16.40 3.01 10.23
N LYS A 345 16.51 4.15 10.93
CA LYS A 345 15.54 4.53 11.98
C LYS A 345 14.10 4.65 11.45
N ARG A 346 13.91 5.20 10.26
CA ARG A 346 12.59 5.27 9.59
C ARG A 346 12.05 3.88 9.30
N LYS A 347 12.90 2.97 8.82
CA LYS A 347 12.52 1.58 8.55
C LYS A 347 12.11 0.88 9.84
N GLU A 348 12.91 0.99 10.90
CA GLU A 348 12.59 0.43 12.22
C GLU A 348 11.27 1.00 12.76
N LEU A 349 11.04 2.31 12.64
CA LEU A 349 9.79 2.94 13.06
C LEU A 349 8.59 2.42 12.24
N ARG A 350 8.73 2.27 10.92
CA ARG A 350 7.68 1.72 10.06
C ARG A 350 7.34 0.27 10.43
N GLU A 351 8.35 -0.57 10.64
CA GLU A 351 8.14 -1.96 11.08
C GLU A 351 7.47 -2.01 12.45
N TYR A 352 7.92 -1.18 13.39
CA TYR A 352 7.32 -1.10 14.72
C TYR A 352 5.87 -0.61 14.68
N MET A 353 5.58 0.43 13.90
CA MET A 353 4.21 0.93 13.69
C MET A 353 3.31 -0.11 13.02
N PHE A 354 3.84 -0.86 12.05
CA PHE A 354 3.08 -1.92 11.39
C PHE A 354 2.67 -3.01 12.38
N ILE A 355 3.61 -3.50 13.18
CA ILE A 355 3.34 -4.50 14.23
C ILE A 355 2.34 -3.95 15.26
N TYR A 356 2.51 -2.71 15.68
CA TYR A 356 1.60 -2.04 16.62
C TYR A 356 0.17 -1.94 16.05
N LEU A 357 0.01 -1.48 14.81
CA LEU A 357 -1.30 -1.36 14.17
C LEU A 357 -1.97 -2.71 13.98
N GLN A 358 -1.21 -3.74 13.61
CA GLN A 358 -1.73 -5.10 13.51
C GLN A 358 -2.22 -5.59 14.88
N TYR A 359 -1.41 -5.38 15.93
CA TYR A 359 -1.78 -5.75 17.30
C TYR A 359 -3.03 -5.01 17.80
N VAL A 360 -3.15 -3.70 17.54
CA VAL A 360 -4.35 -2.92 17.87
C VAL A 360 -5.56 -3.43 17.09
N HIS A 361 -5.40 -3.75 15.81
CA HIS A 361 -6.49 -4.28 14.98
C HIS A 361 -6.99 -5.65 15.48
N GLU A 362 -6.07 -6.58 15.75
CA GLU A 362 -6.40 -7.89 16.31
C GLU A 362 -7.08 -7.75 17.68
N SER A 363 -6.58 -6.86 18.53
CA SER A 363 -7.18 -6.58 19.84
C SER A 363 -8.59 -6.00 19.70
N ALA A 364 -8.82 -5.09 18.75
CA ALA A 364 -10.13 -4.50 18.49
C ALA A 364 -11.16 -5.48 17.92
N GLN A 365 -10.75 -6.63 17.36
CA GLN A 365 -11.67 -7.70 16.94
C GLN A 365 -12.07 -8.61 18.11
N VAL A 366 -11.28 -8.61 19.18
CA VAL A 366 -11.51 -9.42 20.40
C VAL A 366 -12.34 -8.65 21.43
N LEU A 367 -12.24 -7.31 21.42
CA LEU A 367 -13.10 -6.37 22.16
C LEU A 367 -14.48 -6.27 21.50
#